data_AF-D0R012-F1
#
_entry.id   AF-D0R012-F1
#
_cell.length_a   1.000
_cell.length_b   1.000
_cell.length_c   1.000
_cell.angle_alpha   90.00
_cell.angle_beta   90.00
_cell.angle_gamma   90.00
#
_symmetry.space_group_name_H-M   'P 1'
#
loop_
_entity.id
_entity.type
_entity.pdbx_description
1 polymer ?
#
loop_
_entity_poly.entity_id
_entity_poly.type
_entity_poly.pdbx_seq_one_letter_code
_entity_poly.pdbx_strand_id
1 'polypeptide(L)'
;MKINRPLSPHLTIYKPQLTSTFSIFHRISGAFLATMVLFSIFSFKIGDLSLTFYHFYQYFFLLTFYLNWVIISLVNFTLLALCYHMSNGVRHLLWDSGLFLELSKVYTSGIIMLFCAAFLALFNIIRQHWSNGQIPY
;
A
#
# COMPACT_ATOMS: atom_id res chain seq x y z
N MET A 1 36.31 15.54 -6.75
CA MET A 1 36.42 14.08 -6.71
C MET A 1 37.48 13.63 -7.72
N LYS A 2 38.71 13.36 -7.29
CA LYS A 2 39.85 13.03 -8.19
C LYS A 2 40.68 11.84 -7.66
N ILE A 3 40.02 10.88 -7.02
CA ILE A 3 40.63 9.64 -6.54
C ILE A 3 39.67 8.50 -6.87
N ASN A 4 40.14 7.49 -7.60
CA ASN A 4 39.35 6.34 -8.05
C ASN A 4 39.18 5.31 -6.92
N ARG A 5 38.59 5.73 -5.80
CA ARG A 5 38.31 4.83 -4.66
C ARG A 5 37.04 4.03 -4.95
N PRO A 6 37.10 2.69 -4.94
CA PRO A 6 35.90 1.88 -5.11
C PRO A 6 34.96 2.05 -3.90
N LEU A 7 33.66 2.00 -4.16
CA LEU A 7 32.64 1.96 -3.10
C LEU A 7 32.66 0.56 -2.47
N SER A 8 32.68 0.49 -1.14
CA SER A 8 32.55 -0.80 -0.47
C SER A 8 31.17 -1.43 -0.76
N PRO A 9 31.11 -2.76 -0.90
CA PRO A 9 29.84 -3.45 -1.04
C PRO A 9 28.98 -3.24 0.21
N HIS A 10 27.67 -3.08 0.03
CA HIS A 10 26.73 -2.75 1.09
C HIS A 10 25.47 -3.61 0.96
N LEU A 11 24.43 -3.17 0.24
CA LEU A 11 23.16 -3.87 0.12
C LEU A 11 23.30 -5.30 -0.45
N THR A 12 24.27 -5.52 -1.32
CA THR A 12 24.51 -6.82 -1.95
C THR A 12 25.07 -7.88 -1.01
N ILE A 13 25.69 -7.47 0.11
CA ILE A 13 26.30 -8.38 1.09
C ILE A 13 25.65 -8.31 2.47
N TYR A 14 24.78 -7.33 2.71
CA TYR A 14 24.15 -7.13 4.01
C TYR A 14 23.07 -8.19 4.27
N LYS A 15 23.09 -8.82 5.45
CA LYS A 15 22.08 -9.79 5.86
C LYS A 15 20.72 -9.10 6.01
N PRO A 16 19.65 -9.55 5.32
CA PRO A 16 18.30 -9.02 5.54
C PRO A 16 17.87 -9.17 7.00
N GLN A 17 17.40 -8.08 7.61
CA GLN A 17 16.90 -8.03 8.99
C GLN A 17 15.43 -7.63 8.94
N LEU A 18 14.59 -8.16 9.84
CA LEU A 18 13.17 -7.79 9.89
C LEU A 18 12.98 -6.26 10.01
N THR A 19 13.85 -5.60 10.79
CA THR A 19 13.83 -4.16 11.01
C THR A 19 14.08 -3.35 9.74
N SER A 20 15.10 -3.71 8.97
CA SER A 20 15.43 -3.02 7.71
C SER A 20 14.40 -3.33 6.62
N THR A 21 13.94 -4.58 6.56
CA THR A 21 12.91 -5.01 5.62
C THR A 21 11.59 -4.25 5.85
N PHE A 22 11.11 -4.12 7.09
CA PHE A 22 9.91 -3.32 7.38
C PHE A 22 10.07 -1.84 7.04
N SER A 23 11.26 -1.27 7.22
CA SER A 23 11.53 0.12 6.83
C SER A 23 11.44 0.30 5.29
N ILE A 24 12.01 -0.64 4.52
CA ILE A 24 11.92 -0.64 3.06
C ILE A 24 10.47 -0.75 2.60
N PHE A 25 9.71 -1.70 3.16
CA PHE A 25 8.29 -1.86 2.80
C PHE A 25 7.43 -0.67 3.22
N HIS A 26 7.76 0.05 4.30
CA HIS A 26 7.07 1.30 4.65
C HIS A 26 7.21 2.36 3.55
N ARG A 27 8.42 2.50 2.99
CA ARG A 27 8.70 3.42 1.88
C ARG A 27 7.99 2.99 0.59
N ILE A 28 8.06 1.70 0.25
CA ILE A 28 7.41 1.16 -0.95
C ILE A 28 5.90 1.34 -0.86
N SER A 29 5.28 0.97 0.26
CA SER A 29 3.84 1.16 0.47
C SER A 29 3.44 2.63 0.43
N GLY A 30 4.23 3.54 1.01
CA GLY A 30 3.97 4.98 0.96
C GLY A 30 4.05 5.55 -0.46
N ALA A 31 5.09 5.19 -1.23
CA ALA A 31 5.23 5.61 -2.62
C ALA A 31 4.11 5.05 -3.51
N PHE A 32 3.74 3.79 -3.30
CA PHE A 32 2.61 3.17 -3.99
C PHE A 32 1.28 3.88 -3.70
N LEU A 33 0.98 4.16 -2.42
CA LEU A 33 -0.23 4.88 -2.02
C LEU A 33 -0.27 6.30 -2.57
N ALA A 34 0.85 7.02 -2.53
CA ALA A 34 0.96 8.35 -3.13
C ALA A 34 0.66 8.31 -4.64
N THR A 35 1.16 7.28 -5.33
CA THR A 35 0.89 7.06 -6.75
C THR A 35 -0.59 6.79 -7.00
N MET A 36 -1.25 5.97 -6.16
CA MET A 36 -2.68 5.70 -6.27
C MET A 36 -3.54 6.95 -6.02
N VAL A 37 -3.16 7.80 -5.06
CA VAL A 37 -3.84 9.09 -4.82
C VAL A 37 -3.70 10.02 -6.01
N LEU A 38 -2.48 10.20 -6.53
CA LEU A 38 -2.24 11.04 -7.70
C LEU A 38 -2.99 10.52 -8.92
N PHE A 39 -2.91 9.21 -9.19
CA PHE A 39 -3.63 8.56 -10.27
C PHE A 39 -5.14 8.81 -10.16
N SER A 40 -5.73 8.61 -8.98
CA SER A 40 -7.15 8.87 -8.73
C SER A 40 -7.56 10.31 -9.06
N ILE A 41 -6.79 11.31 -8.62
CA ILE A 41 -7.03 12.73 -8.90
C ILE A 41 -6.99 13.01 -10.41
N PHE A 42 -5.98 12.48 -11.11
CA PHE A 42 -5.88 12.64 -12.57
C PHE A 42 -7.02 11.94 -13.31
N SER A 43 -7.39 10.73 -12.88
CA SER A 43 -8.48 9.95 -13.47
C SER A 43 -9.83 10.66 -13.34
N PHE A 44 -10.16 11.27 -12.19
CA PHE A 44 -11.40 12.04 -12.05
C PHE A 44 -11.44 13.23 -12.99
N LYS A 45 -10.34 13.99 -13.09
CA LYS A 45 -10.29 15.17 -13.97
C LYS A 45 -10.38 14.82 -15.46
N ILE A 46 -9.79 13.70 -15.88
CA ILE A 46 -9.94 13.19 -17.23
C ILE A 46 -11.35 12.63 -17.43
N GLY A 47 -11.89 11.91 -16.45
CA GLY A 47 -13.23 11.33 -16.45
C GLY A 47 -14.30 12.39 -16.71
N ASP A 48 -14.27 13.50 -15.98
CA ASP A 48 -15.22 14.60 -16.17
C ASP A 48 -15.21 15.18 -17.60
N LEU A 49 -14.03 15.24 -18.23
CA LEU A 49 -13.87 15.75 -19.59
C LEU A 49 -14.28 14.72 -20.67
N SER A 50 -14.16 13.43 -20.37
CA SER A 50 -14.16 12.36 -21.38
C SER A 50 -15.43 11.51 -21.36
N LEU A 51 -16.09 11.36 -20.20
CA LEU A 51 -17.37 10.66 -20.08
C LEU A 51 -18.54 11.41 -20.75
N THR A 52 -18.35 12.68 -21.12
CA THR A 52 -19.29 13.43 -21.97
C THR A 52 -19.26 12.98 -23.43
N PHE A 53 -18.24 12.21 -23.86
CA PHE A 53 -18.13 11.66 -25.21
C PHE A 53 -18.59 10.19 -25.25
N TYR A 54 -19.65 9.91 -26.00
CA TYR A 54 -20.31 8.59 -26.04
C TYR A 54 -19.37 7.41 -26.37
N HIS A 55 -18.52 7.55 -27.39
CA HIS A 55 -17.60 6.48 -27.79
C HIS A 55 -16.51 6.22 -26.75
N PHE A 56 -16.04 7.26 -26.06
CA PHE A 56 -15.09 7.11 -24.98
C PHE A 56 -15.70 6.37 -23.78
N TYR A 57 -16.94 6.75 -23.41
CA TYR A 57 -17.71 6.05 -22.38
C TYR A 57 -17.88 4.55 -22.70
N GLN A 58 -18.29 4.22 -23.92
CA GLN A 58 -18.49 2.81 -24.33
C GLN A 58 -17.19 2.01 -24.23
N TYR A 59 -16.07 2.55 -24.69
CA TYR A 59 -14.77 1.89 -24.61
C TYR A 59 -14.34 1.66 -23.16
N PHE A 60 -14.49 2.68 -22.31
CA PHE A 60 -14.15 2.59 -20.89
C PHE A 60 -15.01 1.57 -20.15
N PHE A 61 -16.33 1.56 -20.40
CA PHE A 61 -17.25 0.57 -19.85
C PHE A 61 -16.85 -0.86 -20.23
N LEU A 62 -16.55 -1.09 -21.51
CA LEU A 62 -16.13 -2.40 -22.01
C LEU A 62 -14.81 -2.84 -21.37
N LEU A 63 -13.85 -1.93 -21.25
CA LEU A 63 -12.56 -2.17 -20.61
C LEU A 63 -12.73 -2.55 -19.13
N THR A 64 -13.54 -1.80 -18.38
CA THR A 64 -13.84 -2.09 -16.97
C THR A 64 -14.52 -3.45 -16.82
N PHE A 65 -15.42 -3.81 -17.74
CA PHE A 65 -16.09 -5.10 -17.72
C PHE A 65 -15.11 -6.27 -17.89
N TYR A 66 -14.22 -6.20 -18.90
CA TYR A 66 -13.23 -7.25 -19.14
C TYR A 66 -12.10 -7.31 -18.10
N LEU A 67 -11.73 -6.15 -17.53
CA LEU A 67 -10.63 -6.05 -16.54
C LEU A 67 -11.12 -5.96 -15.09
N ASN A 68 -12.38 -6.30 -14.82
CA ASN A 68 -12.97 -6.16 -13.49
C ASN A 68 -12.15 -6.88 -12.40
N TRP A 69 -11.63 -8.08 -12.69
CA TRP A 69 -10.79 -8.82 -11.76
C TRP A 69 -9.47 -8.10 -11.43
N VAL A 70 -8.87 -7.40 -12.40
CA VAL A 70 -7.65 -6.60 -12.21
C VAL A 70 -7.94 -5.43 -11.30
N ILE A 71 -9.06 -4.74 -11.53
CA ILE A 71 -9.49 -3.58 -10.75
C ILE A 71 -9.74 -3.99 -9.30
N ILE A 72 -10.48 -5.08 -9.07
CA ILE A 72 -10.75 -5.61 -7.72
C ILE A 72 -9.44 -6.00 -7.03
N SER A 73 -8.52 -6.65 -7.74
CA SER A 73 -7.20 -7.00 -7.22
C SER A 73 -6.42 -5.75 -6.79
N LEU A 74 -6.36 -4.72 -7.65
CA LEU A 74 -5.67 -3.47 -7.37
C LEU A 74 -6.27 -2.75 -6.15
N VAL A 75 -7.60 -2.72 -6.01
CA VAL A 75 -8.27 -2.14 -4.84
C VAL A 75 -7.89 -2.89 -3.56
N ASN A 76 -7.90 -4.22 -3.58
CA ASN A 76 -7.50 -5.03 -2.42
C ASN A 76 -6.02 -4.84 -2.06
N PHE A 77 -5.13 -4.76 -3.06
CA PHE A 77 -3.72 -4.46 -2.82
C PHE A 77 -3.52 -3.04 -2.25
N THR A 78 -4.30 -2.07 -2.71
CA THR A 78 -4.27 -0.70 -2.18
C THR A 78 -4.74 -0.66 -0.73
N LEU A 79 -5.80 -1.39 -0.39
CA LEU A 79 -6.26 -1.55 0.99
C LEU A 79 -5.18 -2.20 1.87
N LEU A 80 -4.55 -3.27 1.40
CA LEU A 80 -3.47 -3.94 2.14
C LEU A 80 -2.28 -3.00 2.38
N ALA A 81 -1.85 -2.28 1.34
CA ALA A 81 -0.77 -1.30 1.43
C ALA A 81 -1.11 -0.19 2.43
N LEU A 82 -2.37 0.29 2.45
CA LEU A 82 -2.86 1.28 3.39
C LEU A 82 -2.83 0.77 4.83
N CYS A 83 -3.37 -0.42 5.10
CA CYS A 83 -3.38 -1.03 6.43
C CYS A 83 -1.97 -1.24 6.96
N TYR A 84 -1.05 -1.71 6.11
CA TYR A 84 0.36 -1.87 6.46
C TYR A 84 1.04 -0.53 6.73
N HIS A 85 0.90 0.44 5.82
CA HIS A 85 1.57 1.74 5.92
C HIS A 85 1.09 2.50 7.15
N MET A 86 -0.22 2.50 7.42
CA MET A 86 -0.80 3.14 8.60
C MET A 86 -0.32 2.48 9.90
N SER A 87 -0.39 1.14 9.98
CA SER A 87 0.04 0.42 11.19
C SER A 87 1.53 0.63 11.48
N ASN A 88 2.36 0.61 10.44
CA ASN A 88 3.79 0.88 10.59
C ASN A 88 4.08 2.37 10.86
N GLY A 89 3.27 3.27 10.31
CA GLY A 89 3.34 4.71 10.60
C GLY A 89 3.08 5.01 12.08
N VAL A 90 2.06 4.39 12.69
CA VAL A 90 1.83 4.48 14.14
C VAL A 90 3.06 4.00 14.93
N ARG A 91 3.67 2.88 14.51
CA ARG A 91 4.90 2.38 15.12
C ARG A 91 6.06 3.37 15.01
N HIS A 92 6.22 4.04 13.87
CA HIS A 92 7.21 5.11 13.68
C HIS A 92 6.94 6.32 14.58
N LEU A 93 5.68 6.78 14.71
CA LEU A 93 5.32 7.86 15.61
C LEU A 93 5.62 7.52 17.09
N LEU A 94 5.39 6.26 17.49
CA LEU A 94 5.77 5.79 18.83
C LEU A 94 7.30 5.81 19.02
N TRP A 95 8.07 5.44 18.00
CA TRP A 95 9.54 5.56 18.04
C TRP A 95 10.00 7.01 18.13
N ASP A 96 9.38 7.93 17.39
CA ASP A 96 9.68 9.36 17.44
C ASP A 96 9.38 9.95 18.83
N SER A 97 8.42 9.38 19.56
CA SER A 97 8.15 9.71 20.96
C SER A 97 9.11 9.05 21.98
N GLY A 98 10.10 8.30 21.51
CA GLY A 98 11.11 7.62 22.35
C GLY A 98 10.68 6.25 22.90
N LEU A 99 9.55 5.69 22.45
CA LEU A 99 9.02 4.41 22.92
C LEU A 99 9.56 3.22 22.09
N PHE A 100 9.62 2.03 22.69
CA PHE A 100 9.91 0.75 22.01
C PHE A 100 11.24 0.68 21.22
N LEU A 101 12.28 1.40 21.65
CA LEU A 101 13.59 1.46 20.96
C LEU A 101 14.57 0.34 21.32
N GLU A 102 14.29 -0.46 22.36
CA GLU A 102 15.08 -1.66 22.66
C GLU A 102 14.89 -2.73 21.59
N LEU A 103 15.93 -3.51 21.28
CA LEU A 103 15.90 -4.49 20.19
C LEU A 103 14.73 -5.49 20.33
N SER A 104 14.49 -6.05 21.52
CA SER A 104 13.37 -6.95 21.78
C SER A 104 12.00 -6.28 21.53
N LYS A 105 11.85 -5.02 21.93
CA LYS A 105 10.64 -4.20 21.72
C LYS A 105 10.44 -3.85 20.24
N VAL A 106 11.52 -3.62 19.50
CA VAL A 106 11.49 -3.39 18.05
C VAL A 106 10.97 -4.62 17.29
N TYR A 107 11.41 -5.83 17.65
CA TYR A 107 10.91 -7.07 17.02
C TYR A 107 9.45 -7.35 17.39
N THR A 108 9.09 -7.25 18.66
CA THR A 108 7.71 -7.49 19.13
C THR A 108 6.72 -6.49 18.55
N SER A 109 7.05 -5.19 18.55
CA SER A 109 6.21 -4.16 17.92
C SER A 109 6.07 -4.36 16.40
N GLY A 110 7.08 -4.91 15.73
CA GLY A 110 7.00 -5.30 14.32
C GLY A 110 6.00 -6.44 14.06
N ILE A 111 5.96 -7.46 14.93
CA ILE A 111 4.99 -8.56 14.82
C ILE A 111 3.57 -8.06 15.10
N ILE A 112 3.39 -7.25 16.15
CA ILE A 112 2.09 -6.64 16.48
C ILE A 112 1.59 -5.80 15.31
N MET A 113 2.44 -4.97 14.72
CA MET A 113 2.10 -4.16 13.56
C MET A 113 1.64 -5.01 12.37
N LEU A 114 2.31 -6.14 12.08
CA LEU A 114 1.89 -7.05 11.01
C LEU A 114 0.51 -7.65 11.29
N PHE A 115 0.27 -8.08 12.53
CA PHE A 115 -1.03 -8.62 12.93
C PHE A 115 -2.12 -7.56 12.79
N CYS A 116 -1.90 -6.33 13.27
CA CYS A 116 -2.85 -5.23 13.12
C CYS A 116 -3.16 -4.94 11.64
N ALA A 117 -2.13 -4.88 10.79
CA ALA A 117 -2.32 -4.65 9.36
C ALA A 117 -3.15 -5.76 8.69
N ALA A 118 -2.83 -7.03 8.98
CA ALA A 118 -3.55 -8.18 8.44
C ALA A 118 -5.00 -8.22 8.94
N PHE A 119 -5.21 -7.99 10.24
CA PHE A 119 -6.54 -7.93 10.84
C PHE A 119 -7.41 -6.84 10.19
N LEU A 120 -6.89 -5.62 10.06
CA LEU A 120 -7.60 -4.50 9.43
C LEU A 120 -7.96 -4.78 7.97
N ALA A 121 -7.03 -5.37 7.21
CA ALA A 121 -7.27 -5.72 5.81
C ALA A 121 -8.35 -6.81 5.69
N LEU A 122 -8.22 -7.92 6.44
CA LEU A 122 -9.17 -9.03 6.40
C LEU A 122 -10.56 -8.61 6.89
N PHE A 123 -10.64 -7.86 7.98
CA PHE A 123 -11.90 -7.34 8.49
C PHE A 123 -12.65 -6.52 7.43
N ASN A 124 -11.94 -5.63 6.72
CA ASN A 124 -12.55 -4.83 5.67
C ASN A 124 -13.00 -5.66 4.47
N ILE A 125 -12.23 -6.67 4.06
CA ILE A 125 -12.61 -7.58 2.97
C ILE A 125 -13.86 -8.38 3.35
N ILE A 126 -13.90 -8.94 4.57
CA ILE A 126 -15.07 -9.70 5.07
C ILE A 126 -16.30 -8.79 5.15
N ARG A 127 -16.14 -7.59 5.72
CA ARG A 127 -17.21 -6.59 5.81
C ARG A 127 -17.76 -6.24 4.43
N GLN A 128 -16.89 -6.05 3.44
CA GLN A 128 -17.28 -5.75 2.07
C GLN A 128 -18.05 -6.92 1.44
N HIS A 129 -17.55 -8.15 1.61
CA HIS A 129 -18.21 -9.35 1.09
C HIS A 129 -19.61 -9.54 1.69
N TRP A 130 -19.74 -9.38 3.02
CA TRP A 130 -21.02 -9.44 3.71
C TRP A 130 -21.99 -8.37 3.22
N SER A 131 -21.53 -7.12 3.09
CA SER A 131 -22.34 -6.01 2.59
C SER A 131 -22.86 -6.26 1.17
N ASN A 132 -22.03 -6.84 0.29
CA ASN A 132 -22.43 -7.16 -1.08
C ASN A 132 -23.43 -8.32 -1.14
N GLY A 133 -23.39 -9.26 -0.19
CA GLY A 133 -24.34 -10.37 -0.08
C GLY A 133 -25.73 -9.97 0.42
N GLN A 134 -25.90 -8.74 0.94
CA GLN A 134 -27.19 -8.21 1.40
C GLN A 134 -27.90 -7.33 0.37
N ILE A 135 -27.33 -7.13 -0.83
CA ILE A 135 -28.00 -6.41 -1.93
C ILE A 135 -28.80 -7.46 -2.72
N PRO A 136 -30.13 -7.54 -2.59
CA PRO A 136 -30.93 -8.38 -3.48
C PRO A 136 -30.86 -7.77 -4.89
N TYR A 137 -30.45 -8.56 -5.87
CA TYR A 137 -30.66 -8.25 -7.29
C TYR A 137 -32.14 -8.30 -7.62
#